data_AF-A0AAV4JSC1-F1
#
_entry.id   AF-A0AAV4JSC1-F1
#
_cell.length_a   1.000
_cell.length_b   1.000
_cell.length_c   1.000
_cell.angle_alpha   90.00
_cell.angle_beta   90.00
_cell.angle_gamma   90.00
#
_symmetry.space_group_name_H-M   'P 1'
#
loop_
_entity.id
_entity.type
_entity.pdbx_description
1 polymer ?
#
loop_
_entity_poly.entity_id
_entity_poly.type
_entity_poly.pdbx_seq_one_letter_code
_entity_poly.pdbx_strand_id
1 'polypeptide(L)'
;ICRSSSSSCSNSGSSSSSSSSSSSSSSISVVVEVVVVVVVVVAAAVILVVVVMVVVVIEFFLKSREAYDYMLGFIPIVSVCVGCILIGAKVSIAAANRAKLLSSGGGEKAATPQRISRTTLTMLCVCILFTCTLGVGFILEVVMPYALTWKYFILRYEVTLMLYALNSSSNFIIYVAMNKNFRDTYISILMPWKRAQIDQKAKLGRTLTSQTMS
;
A
#
# COMPACT_ATOMS: atom_id res chain seq x y z
N ILE A 1 120.11 -19.28 -42.99
CA ILE A 1 120.33 -17.84 -42.70
C ILE A 1 119.69 -17.53 -41.35
N CYS A 2 120.47 -16.93 -40.47
CA CYS A 2 120.33 -16.86 -39.02
C CYS A 2 119.34 -15.84 -38.46
N ARG A 3 119.11 -15.99 -37.13
CA ARG A 3 118.71 -15.05 -36.05
C ARG A 3 117.26 -15.15 -35.57
N SER A 4 117.01 -15.71 -34.37
CA SER A 4 117.20 -15.14 -33.00
C SER A 4 116.19 -14.00 -32.74
N SER A 5 115.33 -14.00 -31.71
CA SER A 5 115.62 -14.26 -30.30
C SER A 5 114.35 -14.55 -29.45
N SER A 6 114.51 -15.46 -28.49
CA SER A 6 114.10 -15.46 -27.07
C SER A 6 112.89 -14.62 -26.60
N SER A 7 111.92 -15.24 -25.89
CA SER A 7 111.86 -15.24 -24.41
C SER A 7 110.56 -15.86 -23.84
N SER A 8 110.77 -16.75 -22.88
CA SER A 8 109.93 -17.34 -21.82
C SER A 8 108.62 -16.65 -21.40
N CYS A 9 107.57 -17.44 -21.12
CA CYS A 9 107.02 -17.66 -19.76
C CYS A 9 105.83 -18.64 -19.73
N SER A 10 105.83 -19.46 -18.68
CA SER A 10 104.84 -20.46 -18.29
C SER A 10 103.64 -19.81 -17.60
N ASN A 11 102.40 -20.27 -17.84
CA ASN A 11 101.48 -20.68 -16.75
C ASN A 11 100.13 -21.23 -17.24
N SER A 12 99.76 -22.31 -16.56
CA SER A 12 98.46 -22.94 -16.40
C SER A 12 97.37 -22.03 -15.84
N GLY A 13 96.11 -22.28 -16.20
CA GLY A 13 94.98 -21.64 -15.51
C GLY A 13 93.62 -21.77 -16.19
N SER A 14 92.93 -22.85 -15.84
CA SER A 14 91.49 -23.04 -15.65
C SER A 14 90.46 -21.92 -15.95
N SER A 15 89.25 -22.41 -16.28
CA SER A 15 87.92 -21.96 -15.82
C SER A 15 87.20 -20.76 -16.47
N SER A 16 86.14 -21.11 -17.21
CA SER A 16 84.75 -20.66 -17.05
C SER A 16 84.46 -19.34 -16.31
N SER A 17 83.73 -18.44 -16.96
CA SER A 17 82.71 -17.57 -16.34
C SER A 17 81.93 -16.83 -17.45
N SER A 18 80.73 -17.28 -17.85
CA SER A 18 79.42 -16.95 -17.27
C SER A 18 79.13 -15.45 -17.16
N SER A 19 78.51 -14.92 -18.23
CA SER A 19 77.37 -13.99 -18.23
C SER A 19 77.24 -13.03 -17.03
N SER A 20 77.72 -11.81 -17.22
CA SER A 20 77.42 -10.65 -16.39
C SER A 20 76.15 -9.94 -16.89
N SER A 21 75.01 -10.26 -16.29
CA SER A 21 73.79 -9.48 -16.47
C SER A 21 72.81 -9.73 -15.33
N SER A 22 72.90 -8.96 -14.24
CA SER A 22 71.81 -8.83 -13.27
C SER A 22 72.13 -7.84 -12.14
N SER A 23 71.77 -6.58 -12.32
CA SER A 23 71.64 -5.63 -11.21
C SER A 23 70.78 -4.43 -11.61
N SER A 24 69.51 -4.68 -11.93
CA SER A 24 68.51 -3.60 -12.17
C SER A 24 67.10 -3.95 -11.65
N SER A 25 66.98 -4.94 -10.75
CA SER A 25 65.69 -5.52 -10.34
C SER A 25 65.03 -4.86 -9.12
N SER A 26 65.74 -4.03 -8.37
CA SER A 26 65.28 -3.49 -7.09
C SER A 26 64.34 -2.28 -7.21
N SER A 27 64.53 -1.41 -8.21
CA SER A 27 63.69 -0.21 -8.37
C SER A 27 62.28 -0.51 -8.89
N ILE A 28 62.11 -1.57 -9.69
CA ILE A 28 60.80 -1.95 -10.25
C ILE A 28 59.91 -2.57 -9.17
N SER A 29 60.48 -3.35 -8.24
CA SER A 29 59.73 -3.99 -7.16
C SER A 29 59.05 -2.98 -6.22
N VAL A 30 59.75 -1.90 -5.87
CA VAL A 30 59.21 -0.84 -4.99
C VAL A 30 58.08 -0.06 -5.67
N VAL A 31 58.22 0.22 -6.97
CA VAL A 31 57.17 0.91 -7.74
C VAL A 31 55.91 0.05 -7.82
N VAL A 32 56.05 -1.26 -8.05
CA VAL A 32 54.91 -2.18 -8.09
C VAL A 32 54.20 -2.26 -6.73
N GLU A 33 54.94 -2.36 -5.63
CA GLU A 33 54.36 -2.40 -4.28
C GLU A 33 53.59 -1.11 -3.95
N VAL A 34 54.16 0.06 -4.25
CA VAL A 34 53.50 1.36 -4.05
C VAL A 34 52.24 1.47 -4.90
N VAL A 35 52.27 1.03 -6.17
CA VAL A 35 51.09 1.04 -7.04
C VAL A 35 50.00 0.12 -6.49
N VAL A 36 50.35 -1.07 -6.02
CA VAL A 36 49.38 -2.00 -5.41
C VAL A 36 48.74 -1.39 -4.16
N VAL A 37 49.54 -0.78 -3.28
CA VAL A 37 49.01 -0.09 -2.08
C VAL A 37 48.07 1.05 -2.47
N VAL A 38 48.45 1.88 -3.44
CA VAL A 38 47.60 2.98 -3.92
C VAL A 38 46.29 2.45 -4.49
N VAL A 39 46.33 1.39 -5.30
CA VAL A 39 45.12 0.78 -5.88
C VAL A 39 44.21 0.21 -4.79
N VAL A 40 44.77 -0.46 -3.78
CA VAL A 40 44.00 -1.01 -2.65
C VAL A 40 43.37 0.10 -1.82
N VAL A 41 44.10 1.18 -1.54
CA VAL A 41 43.57 2.34 -0.80
C VAL A 41 42.46 3.03 -1.59
N VAL A 42 42.62 3.23 -2.89
CA VAL A 42 41.59 3.81 -3.76
C VAL A 42 40.36 2.91 -3.80
N ALA A 43 40.52 1.60 -3.97
CA ALA A 43 39.42 0.64 -3.97
C ALA A 43 38.66 0.65 -2.63
N ALA A 44 39.37 0.66 -1.50
CA ALA A 44 38.78 0.73 -0.17
C ALA A 44 38.00 2.05 0.04
N ALA A 45 38.55 3.17 -0.42
CA ALA A 45 37.87 4.47 -0.37
C ALA A 45 36.59 4.48 -1.21
N VAL A 46 36.62 3.92 -2.42
CA VAL A 46 35.43 3.80 -3.28
C VAL A 46 34.37 2.93 -2.62
N ILE A 47 34.74 1.77 -2.07
CA ILE A 47 33.81 0.88 -1.34
C ILE A 47 33.18 1.62 -0.16
N LEU A 48 33.98 2.35 0.63
CA LEU A 48 33.49 3.12 1.76
C LEU A 48 32.49 4.20 1.33
N VAL A 49 32.78 4.94 0.24
CA VAL A 49 31.84 5.93 -0.31
C VAL A 49 30.53 5.27 -0.74
N VAL A 50 30.59 4.13 -1.42
CA VAL A 50 29.38 3.40 -1.85
C VAL A 50 28.56 2.95 -0.64
N VAL A 51 29.19 2.40 0.40
CA VAL A 51 28.50 1.98 1.63
C VAL A 51 27.83 3.17 2.31
N VAL A 52 28.53 4.29 2.44
CA VAL A 52 27.96 5.51 3.03
C VAL A 52 26.76 6.01 2.21
N MET A 53 26.85 6.03 0.87
CA MET A 53 25.72 6.41 0.02
C MET A 53 24.52 5.49 0.21
N VAL A 54 24.73 4.16 0.27
CA VAL A 54 23.64 3.20 0.49
C VAL A 54 22.97 3.42 1.84
N VAL A 55 23.74 3.63 2.92
CA VAL A 55 23.20 3.92 4.25
C VAL A 55 22.37 5.21 4.24
N VAL A 56 22.87 6.29 3.64
CA VAL A 56 22.14 7.56 3.52
C VAL A 56 20.85 7.39 2.74
N VAL A 57 20.88 6.62 1.65
CA VAL A 57 19.68 6.31 0.85
C VAL A 57 18.67 5.53 1.68
N ILE A 58 19.09 4.51 2.43
CA ILE A 58 18.20 3.73 3.31
C ILE A 58 17.58 4.62 4.39
N GLU A 59 18.36 5.42 5.09
CA GLU A 59 17.87 6.37 6.10
C GLU A 59 16.86 7.37 5.51
N PHE A 60 17.14 7.89 4.32
CA PHE A 60 16.23 8.78 3.60
C PHE A 60 14.92 8.07 3.23
N PHE A 61 14.99 6.83 2.74
CA PHE A 61 13.82 6.03 2.41
C PHE A 61 13.00 5.66 3.65
N LEU A 62 13.64 5.34 4.78
CA LEU A 62 12.96 5.04 6.05
C LEU A 62 12.22 6.27 6.58
N LYS A 63 12.88 7.42 6.62
CA LYS A 63 12.25 8.67 7.07
C LYS A 63 11.13 9.12 6.14
N SER A 64 11.29 8.91 4.83
CA SER A 64 10.25 9.18 3.85
C SER A 64 9.06 8.23 4.03
N ARG A 65 9.30 6.94 4.29
CA ARG A 65 8.26 5.93 4.50
C ARG A 65 7.34 6.28 5.65
N GLU A 66 7.89 6.73 6.78
CA GLU A 66 7.06 7.19 7.91
C GLU A 66 6.13 8.33 7.49
N ALA A 67 6.67 9.35 6.80
CA ALA A 67 5.86 10.45 6.28
C ALA A 67 4.82 9.99 5.25
N TYR A 68 5.18 9.06 4.36
CA TYR A 68 4.27 8.49 3.37
C TYR A 68 3.16 7.67 4.02
N ASP A 69 3.44 6.88 5.05
CA ASP A 69 2.44 6.09 5.77
C ASP A 69 1.45 7.02 6.48
N TYR A 70 1.91 8.13 7.06
CA TYR A 70 1.04 9.17 7.62
C TYR A 70 0.16 9.85 6.56
N MET A 71 0.75 10.22 5.41
CA MET A 71 0.04 10.88 4.32
C MET A 71 -0.96 9.94 3.64
N LEU A 72 -0.59 8.67 3.41
CA LEU A 72 -1.43 7.65 2.79
C LEU A 72 -2.53 7.16 3.74
N GLY A 73 -2.37 7.26 5.05
CA GLY A 73 -3.42 6.95 6.01
C GLY A 73 -4.41 8.11 6.19
N PHE A 74 -3.91 9.29 6.54
CA PHE A 74 -4.76 10.40 6.99
C PHE A 74 -5.44 11.18 5.86
N ILE A 75 -4.72 11.46 4.76
CA ILE A 75 -5.26 12.24 3.63
C ILE A 75 -6.52 11.57 3.03
N PRO A 76 -6.52 10.27 2.69
CA PRO A 76 -7.72 9.67 2.10
C PRO A 76 -8.91 9.71 3.07
N ILE A 77 -8.70 9.51 4.38
CA ILE A 77 -9.77 9.59 5.39
C ILE A 77 -10.40 10.98 5.39
N VAL A 78 -9.59 12.03 5.50
CA VAL A 78 -10.09 13.41 5.51
C VAL A 78 -10.76 13.77 4.19
N SER A 79 -10.17 13.37 3.05
CA SER A 79 -10.74 13.65 1.73
C SER A 79 -12.11 13.00 1.53
N VAL A 80 -12.28 11.74 1.96
CA VAL A 80 -13.56 11.02 1.88
C VAL A 80 -14.58 11.66 2.82
N CYS A 81 -14.20 12.00 4.06
CA CYS A 81 -15.08 12.70 4.99
C CYS A 81 -15.61 14.02 4.42
N VAL A 82 -14.72 14.86 3.88
CA VAL A 82 -15.10 16.13 3.24
C VAL A 82 -16.01 15.87 2.03
N GLY A 83 -15.67 14.89 1.18
CA GLY A 83 -16.50 14.49 0.04
C GLY A 83 -17.91 14.08 0.45
N CYS A 84 -18.06 13.31 1.53
CA CYS A 84 -19.37 12.89 2.07
C CYS A 84 -20.22 14.07 2.52
N ILE A 85 -19.61 15.00 3.26
CA ILE A 85 -20.30 16.19 3.77
C ILE A 85 -20.77 17.05 2.61
N LEU A 86 -19.93 17.27 1.59
CA LEU A 86 -20.28 18.05 0.41
C LEU A 86 -21.41 17.41 -0.39
N ILE A 87 -21.37 16.10 -0.63
CA ILE A 87 -22.42 15.38 -1.34
C ILE A 87 -23.73 15.43 -0.54
N GLY A 88 -23.68 15.16 0.78
CA GLY A 88 -24.83 15.24 1.67
C GLY A 88 -25.47 16.64 1.68
N ALA A 89 -24.65 17.68 1.78
CA ALA A 89 -25.09 19.07 1.73
C ALA A 89 -25.76 19.40 0.39
N LYS A 90 -25.15 19.04 -0.75
CA LYS A 90 -25.74 19.30 -2.07
C LYS A 90 -27.07 18.56 -2.26
N VAL A 91 -27.18 17.32 -1.79
CA VAL A 91 -28.42 16.55 -1.84
C VAL A 91 -29.50 17.17 -0.96
N SER A 92 -29.13 17.62 0.24
CA SER A 92 -30.04 18.31 1.17
C SER A 92 -30.57 19.63 0.59
N ILE A 93 -29.69 20.46 0.02
CA ILE A 93 -30.06 21.72 -0.65
C ILE A 93 -30.98 21.45 -1.85
N ALA A 94 -30.64 20.46 -2.68
CA ALA A 94 -31.48 20.09 -3.83
C ALA A 94 -32.88 19.60 -3.39
N ALA A 95 -32.97 18.84 -2.30
CA ALA A 95 -34.24 18.42 -1.72
C ALA A 95 -35.06 19.60 -1.17
N ALA A 96 -34.40 20.51 -0.45
CA ALA A 96 -35.04 21.71 0.10
C ALA A 96 -35.58 22.64 -1.00
N ASN A 97 -34.82 22.85 -2.08
CA ASN A 97 -35.26 23.67 -3.21
C ASN A 97 -36.47 23.05 -3.92
N ARG A 98 -36.52 21.72 -4.06
CA ARG A 98 -37.70 21.03 -4.62
C ARG A 98 -38.92 21.11 -3.72
N ALA A 99 -38.74 21.03 -2.40
CA ALA A 99 -39.83 21.19 -1.44
C ALA A 99 -40.49 22.58 -1.54
N LYS A 100 -39.67 23.64 -1.70
CA LYS A 100 -40.16 25.03 -1.88
C LYS A 100 -40.97 25.22 -3.16
N LEU A 101 -40.56 24.59 -4.26
CA LEU A 101 -41.31 24.67 -5.53
C LEU A 101 -42.67 23.96 -5.44
N LEU A 102 -42.78 22.89 -4.64
CA LEU A 102 -44.03 22.16 -4.44
C LEU A 102 -44.98 22.87 -3.45
N SER A 103 -44.45 23.57 -2.44
CA SER A 103 -45.29 24.30 -1.47
C SER A 103 -45.93 25.58 -2.04
N SER A 104 -45.36 26.14 -3.11
CA SER A 104 -45.93 27.28 -3.85
C SER A 104 -47.22 26.93 -4.60
N GLY A 105 -47.53 25.64 -4.77
CA GLY A 105 -48.66 25.15 -5.55
C GLY A 105 -49.84 24.67 -4.70
N GLY A 106 -50.22 25.37 -3.62
CA GLY A 106 -51.56 25.39 -2.98
C GLY A 106 -52.31 24.09 -2.63
N GLY A 107 -51.76 22.91 -2.89
CA GLY A 107 -52.45 21.63 -2.75
C GLY A 107 -52.07 20.92 -1.45
N GLU A 108 -52.98 20.93 -0.50
CA GLU A 108 -52.89 20.37 0.87
C GLU A 108 -52.76 18.83 0.94
N LYS A 109 -52.29 18.16 -0.12
CA LYS A 109 -51.98 16.72 -0.07
C LYS A 109 -50.50 16.55 0.25
N ALA A 110 -50.25 16.36 1.55
CA ALA A 110 -48.99 15.98 2.17
C ALA A 110 -48.00 15.33 1.20
N ALA A 111 -47.00 16.10 0.77
CA ALA A 111 -45.94 15.64 -0.09
C ALA A 111 -45.20 14.49 0.62
N THR A 112 -45.47 13.25 0.19
CA THR A 112 -44.67 12.09 0.59
C THR A 112 -43.19 12.43 0.38
N PRO A 113 -42.33 12.25 1.39
CA PRO A 113 -40.91 12.61 1.29
C PRO A 113 -40.32 11.97 0.05
N GLN A 114 -39.89 12.82 -0.89
CA GLN A 114 -39.39 12.38 -2.17
C GLN A 114 -38.19 11.46 -1.92
N ARG A 115 -38.32 10.20 -2.33
CA ARG A 115 -37.33 9.15 -2.11
C ARG A 115 -35.98 9.64 -2.62
N ILE A 116 -35.01 9.80 -1.72
CA ILE A 116 -33.59 10.00 -2.07
C ILE A 116 -33.24 9.01 -3.18
N SER A 117 -32.53 9.49 -4.22
CA SER A 117 -32.14 8.63 -5.32
C SER A 117 -31.40 7.42 -4.76
N ARG A 118 -31.82 6.23 -5.16
CA ARG A 118 -31.29 4.97 -4.63
C ARG A 118 -29.77 4.93 -4.70
N THR A 119 -29.22 5.47 -5.79
CA THR A 119 -27.78 5.62 -6.05
C THR A 119 -27.09 6.58 -5.09
N THR A 120 -27.76 7.66 -4.67
CA THR A 120 -27.21 8.56 -3.64
C THR A 120 -27.15 7.86 -2.29
N LEU A 121 -28.17 7.07 -1.95
CA LEU A 121 -28.20 6.33 -0.69
C LEU A 121 -27.16 5.22 -0.66
N THR A 122 -26.95 4.50 -1.78
CA THR A 122 -25.86 3.51 -1.89
C THR A 122 -24.52 4.18 -1.63
N MET A 123 -24.23 5.27 -2.34
CA MET A 123 -22.95 5.96 -2.23
C MET A 123 -22.71 6.48 -0.81
N LEU A 124 -23.71 7.10 -0.20
CA LEU A 124 -23.59 7.62 1.17
C LEU A 124 -23.36 6.50 2.18
N CYS A 125 -24.03 5.34 2.01
CA CYS A 125 -23.82 4.17 2.86
C CYS A 125 -22.42 3.57 2.71
N VAL A 126 -21.92 3.43 1.46
CA VAL A 126 -20.53 2.99 1.20
C VAL A 126 -19.56 3.91 1.91
N CYS A 127 -19.73 5.23 1.76
CA CYS A 127 -18.79 6.15 2.33
C CYS A 127 -18.85 6.21 3.86
N ILE A 128 -20.02 6.08 4.49
CA ILE A 128 -20.11 5.95 5.96
C ILE A 128 -19.37 4.69 6.41
N LEU A 129 -19.60 3.54 5.76
CA LEU A 129 -18.91 2.30 6.11
C LEU A 129 -17.39 2.41 5.91
N PHE A 130 -16.95 3.03 4.83
CA PHE A 130 -15.55 3.28 4.55
C PHE A 130 -14.92 4.22 5.59
N THR A 131 -15.58 5.32 5.94
CA THR A 131 -15.13 6.24 6.99
C THR A 131 -15.08 5.57 8.36
N CYS A 132 -16.08 4.75 8.70
CA CYS A 132 -16.08 4.01 9.96
C CYS A 132 -14.95 2.98 10.00
N THR A 133 -14.74 2.20 8.93
CA THR A 133 -13.70 1.17 8.90
C THR A 133 -12.30 1.77 8.93
N LEU A 134 -12.02 2.79 8.12
CA LEU A 134 -10.72 3.48 8.16
C LEU A 134 -10.52 4.28 9.45
N GLY A 135 -11.56 4.93 9.96
CA GLY A 135 -11.50 5.69 11.21
C GLY A 135 -11.16 4.80 12.40
N VAL A 136 -11.76 3.60 12.49
CA VAL A 136 -11.41 2.61 13.52
C VAL A 136 -9.96 2.14 13.36
N GLY A 137 -9.50 1.88 12.12
CA GLY A 137 -8.11 1.53 11.85
C GLY A 137 -7.13 2.61 12.33
N PHE A 138 -7.41 3.88 12.05
CA PHE A 138 -6.62 5.01 12.49
C PHE A 138 -6.64 5.18 14.01
N ILE A 139 -7.80 5.08 14.65
CA ILE A 139 -7.92 5.15 16.11
C ILE A 139 -7.10 4.04 16.77
N LEU A 140 -7.16 2.81 16.24
CA LEU A 140 -6.34 1.70 16.75
C LEU A 140 -4.84 1.97 16.61
N GLU A 141 -4.42 2.57 15.51
CA GLU A 141 -3.03 2.97 15.29
C GLU A 141 -2.56 4.05 16.27
N VAL A 142 -3.40 5.06 16.54
CA VAL A 142 -3.09 6.13 17.51
C VAL A 142 -3.10 5.63 18.94
N VAL A 143 -4.06 4.80 19.31
CA VAL A 143 -4.23 4.32 20.70
C VAL A 143 -3.23 3.22 21.05
N MET A 144 -2.77 2.41 20.09
CA MET A 144 -1.93 1.24 20.33
C MET A 144 -0.58 1.35 19.60
N PRO A 145 0.35 2.16 20.11
CA PRO A 145 1.67 2.32 19.51
C PRO A 145 2.49 1.02 19.58
N TYR A 146 3.39 0.84 18.62
CA TYR A 146 4.19 -0.38 18.42
C TYR A 146 5.00 -0.84 19.65
N ALA A 147 5.25 0.05 20.60
CA ALA A 147 6.02 -0.24 21.81
C ALA A 147 5.27 -1.09 22.86
N LEU A 148 3.94 -1.26 22.76
CA LEU A 148 3.14 -1.60 23.95
C LEU A 148 3.08 -3.09 24.33
N THR A 149 3.14 -4.07 23.42
CA THR A 149 3.39 -5.53 23.65
C THR A 149 3.00 -6.37 22.42
N TRP A 150 3.60 -7.57 22.25
CA TRP A 150 3.29 -8.53 21.17
C TRP A 150 1.80 -8.90 21.03
N LYS A 151 1.05 -8.94 22.14
CA LYS A 151 -0.39 -9.26 22.12
C LYS A 151 -1.22 -8.21 21.37
N TYR A 152 -0.87 -6.92 21.52
CA TYR A 152 -1.55 -5.83 20.83
C TYR A 152 -1.26 -5.83 19.34
N PHE A 153 -0.07 -6.26 18.93
CA PHE A 153 0.28 -6.43 17.53
C PHE A 153 -0.63 -7.47 16.84
N ILE A 154 -0.82 -8.64 17.47
CA ILE A 154 -1.70 -9.69 16.94
C ILE A 154 -3.15 -9.19 16.85
N LEU A 155 -3.66 -8.55 17.92
CA LEU A 155 -5.01 -8.01 17.93
C LEU A 155 -5.20 -6.94 16.84
N ARG A 156 -4.24 -6.03 16.68
CA ARG A 156 -4.27 -5.00 15.63
C ARG A 156 -4.31 -5.64 14.24
N TYR A 157 -3.45 -6.61 13.98
CA TYR A 157 -3.39 -7.30 12.69
C TYR A 157 -4.73 -7.96 12.34
N GLU A 158 -5.30 -8.73 13.27
CA GLU A 158 -6.60 -9.39 13.10
C GLU A 158 -7.74 -8.38 12.85
N VAL A 159 -7.80 -7.30 13.65
CA VAL A 159 -8.84 -6.28 13.48
C VAL A 159 -8.67 -5.55 12.15
N THR A 160 -7.45 -5.17 11.76
CA THR A 160 -7.19 -4.55 10.46
C THR A 160 -7.58 -5.48 9.31
N LEU A 161 -7.29 -6.77 9.40
CA LEU A 161 -7.68 -7.76 8.40
C LEU A 161 -9.22 -7.89 8.29
N MET A 162 -9.91 -7.95 9.42
CA MET A 162 -11.38 -7.92 9.48
C MET A 162 -11.95 -6.65 8.83
N LEU A 163 -11.36 -5.49 9.10
CA LEU A 163 -11.78 -4.21 8.50
C LEU A 163 -11.57 -4.21 6.99
N TYR A 164 -10.46 -4.74 6.48
CA TYR A 164 -10.22 -4.92 5.05
C TYR A 164 -11.24 -5.86 4.40
N ALA A 165 -11.53 -6.99 5.04
CA ALA A 165 -12.55 -7.93 4.57
C ALA A 165 -13.94 -7.29 4.55
N LEU A 166 -14.28 -6.49 5.57
CA LEU A 166 -15.55 -5.77 5.66
C LEU A 166 -15.63 -4.68 4.57
N ASN A 167 -14.56 -3.94 4.33
CA ASN A 167 -14.50 -2.93 3.27
C ASN A 167 -14.69 -3.57 1.88
N SER A 168 -13.99 -4.67 1.60
CA SER A 168 -14.12 -5.42 0.34
C SER A 168 -15.53 -5.99 0.14
N SER A 169 -16.13 -6.56 1.20
CA SER A 169 -17.48 -7.13 1.15
C SER A 169 -18.61 -6.10 1.17
N SER A 170 -18.36 -4.88 1.65
CA SER A 170 -19.37 -3.82 1.77
C SER A 170 -20.02 -3.50 0.43
N ASN A 171 -19.26 -3.46 -0.66
CA ASN A 171 -19.78 -3.23 -2.00
C ASN A 171 -20.87 -4.25 -2.34
N PHE A 172 -20.60 -5.54 -2.15
CA PHE A 172 -21.58 -6.61 -2.40
C PHE A 172 -22.81 -6.48 -1.50
N ILE A 173 -22.61 -6.27 -0.19
CA ILE A 173 -23.71 -6.11 0.78
C ILE A 173 -24.62 -4.95 0.37
N ILE A 174 -24.03 -3.83 -0.05
CA ILE A 174 -24.77 -2.63 -0.44
C ILE A 174 -25.54 -2.88 -1.74
N TYR A 175 -24.96 -3.55 -2.73
CA TYR A 175 -25.68 -3.93 -3.96
C TYR A 175 -26.89 -4.83 -3.66
N VAL A 176 -26.70 -5.84 -2.80
CA VAL A 176 -27.77 -6.76 -2.40
C VAL A 176 -28.84 -6.04 -1.57
N ALA A 177 -28.45 -5.22 -0.59
CA ALA A 177 -29.38 -4.51 0.29
C ALA A 177 -30.18 -3.44 -0.47
N MET A 178 -29.53 -2.76 -1.41
CA MET A 178 -30.14 -1.65 -2.11
C MET A 178 -31.04 -2.11 -3.22
N ASN A 179 -30.75 -3.16 -4.00
CA ASN A 179 -31.66 -3.61 -5.06
C ASN A 179 -32.79 -4.50 -4.53
N LYS A 180 -34.04 -4.06 -4.72
CA LYS A 180 -35.25 -4.69 -4.16
C LYS A 180 -35.52 -6.00 -4.86
N ASN A 181 -35.28 -6.08 -6.18
CA ASN A 181 -35.44 -7.30 -6.94
C ASN A 181 -34.44 -8.36 -6.47
N PHE A 182 -33.15 -7.98 -6.31
CA PHE A 182 -32.15 -8.91 -5.78
C PHE A 182 -32.43 -9.29 -4.33
N ARG A 183 -32.81 -8.34 -3.48
CA ARG A 183 -33.14 -8.60 -2.08
C ARG A 183 -34.32 -9.56 -1.95
N ASP A 184 -35.38 -9.36 -2.73
CA ASP A 184 -36.57 -10.21 -2.69
C ASP A 184 -36.24 -11.62 -3.22
N THR A 185 -35.39 -11.73 -4.25
CA THR A 185 -34.83 -13.02 -4.70
C THR A 185 -33.95 -13.67 -3.63
N TYR A 186 -33.05 -12.92 -3.00
CA TYR A 186 -32.13 -13.45 -1.98
C TYR A 186 -32.89 -13.94 -0.75
N ILE A 187 -33.86 -13.16 -0.26
CA ILE A 187 -34.77 -13.58 0.81
C ILE A 187 -35.58 -14.81 0.39
N SER A 188 -35.98 -14.91 -0.88
CA SER A 188 -36.72 -16.09 -1.35
C SER A 188 -35.91 -17.38 -1.34
N ILE A 189 -34.62 -17.27 -1.64
CA ILE A 189 -33.72 -18.42 -1.66
C ILE A 189 -33.32 -18.81 -0.22
N LEU A 190 -32.98 -17.83 0.62
CA LEU A 190 -32.48 -18.11 1.98
C LEU A 190 -33.56 -18.30 3.05
N MET A 191 -34.75 -17.74 2.85
CA MET A 191 -35.86 -17.82 3.81
C MET A 191 -37.15 -18.28 3.12
N PRO A 192 -37.19 -19.51 2.59
CA PRO A 192 -38.36 -20.03 1.89
C PRO A 192 -39.61 -20.04 2.79
N TRP A 193 -39.45 -20.24 4.10
CA TRP A 193 -40.56 -20.21 5.07
C TRP A 193 -41.23 -18.83 5.17
N LYS A 194 -40.47 -17.74 4.99
CA LYS A 194 -41.01 -16.37 5.12
C LYS A 194 -41.90 -16.02 3.93
N ARG A 195 -41.57 -16.55 2.74
CA ARG A 195 -42.41 -16.45 1.55
C ARG A 195 -43.73 -17.19 1.74
N ALA A 196 -43.71 -18.40 2.28
CA ALA A 196 -44.92 -19.17 2.57
C ALA A 196 -45.89 -18.40 3.49
N GLN A 197 -45.39 -17.68 4.48
CA GLN A 197 -46.22 -16.85 5.36
C GLN A 197 -46.82 -15.61 4.66
N ILE A 198 -46.06 -14.95 3.77
CA ILE A 198 -46.56 -13.80 3.01
C ILE A 198 -47.67 -14.27 2.06
N ASP A 199 -47.48 -15.39 1.38
CA ASP A 199 -48.49 -15.97 0.49
C ASP A 199 -49.74 -16.41 1.25
N GLN A 200 -49.59 -16.97 2.45
CA GLN A 200 -50.74 -17.27 3.32
C GLN A 200 -51.49 -16.00 3.75
N LYS A 201 -50.79 -14.94 4.17
CA LYS A 201 -51.43 -13.65 4.50
C LYS A 201 -52.14 -13.04 3.30
N ALA A 202 -51.54 -13.09 2.11
CA ALA A 202 -52.13 -12.59 0.88
C ALA A 202 -53.34 -13.40 0.41
N LYS A 203 -53.37 -14.72 0.69
CA LYS A 203 -54.55 -15.56 0.46
C LYS A 203 -55.66 -15.24 1.46
N LEU A 204 -55.33 -15.14 2.75
CA LEU A 204 -56.29 -14.85 3.82
C LEU A 204 -56.98 -13.48 3.62
N GLY A 205 -56.21 -12.46 3.23
CA GLY A 205 -56.77 -11.13 2.92
C GLY A 205 -57.79 -11.16 1.78
N ARG A 206 -57.51 -11.92 0.71
CA ARG A 206 -58.44 -12.07 -0.43
C ARG A 206 -59.74 -12.77 -0.03
N THR A 207 -59.67 -13.82 0.80
CA THR A 207 -60.87 -14.51 1.28
C THR A 207 -61.76 -13.59 2.11
N LEU A 208 -61.16 -12.77 2.97
CA LEU A 208 -61.89 -11.79 3.80
C LEU A 208 -62.57 -10.70 2.96
N THR A 209 -61.91 -10.20 1.91
CA THR A 209 -62.49 -9.16 1.04
C THR A 209 -63.67 -9.71 0.22
N SER A 210 -63.61 -10.99 -0.17
CA SER A 210 -64.69 -11.63 -0.93
C SER A 210 -65.96 -11.85 -0.09
N GLN A 211 -65.83 -12.03 1.22
CA GLN A 211 -66.99 -12.18 2.12
C GLN A 211 -67.69 -10.85 2.46
N THR A 212 -67.01 -9.71 2.31
CA THR A 212 -67.61 -8.40 2.62
C THR A 212 -68.46 -7.82 1.48
N MET A 213 -68.43 -8.45 0.30
CA MET A 213 -69.15 -8.00 -0.91
C MET A 213 -70.37 -8.88 -1.24
N SER A 214 -70.70 -9.85 -0.40
CA SER A 214 -71.96 -10.62 -0.45
C SER A 214 -72.83 -10.24 0.74
#